data_AF-A0A8J4DYI0-F1
#
_entry.id   AF-A0A8J4DYI0-F1
#
_cell.length_a   1.000
_cell.length_b   1.000
_cell.length_c   1.000
_cell.angle_alpha   90.00
_cell.angle_beta   90.00
_cell.angle_gamma   90.00
#
_symmetry.space_group_name_H-M   'P 1'
#
loop_
_entity.id
_entity.type
_entity.pdbx_description
1 polymer ?
#
loop_
_entity_poly.entity_id
_entity_poly.type
_entity_poly.pdbx_seq_one_letter_code
_entity_poly.pdbx_strand_id
1 'polypeptide(L)'
;MSPEIMVLVVAVVVIVVVALEMLTAVLPLIIVIAFVPPGERADLAELLAAADSSPKLRLWPALNAAVVARRRRRKAMARERPATM
;
A
#
# COMPACT_ATOMS: atom_id res chain seq x y z
N MET A 1 41.26 -6.25 -7.66
CA MET A 1 40.09 -7.09 -7.37
C MET A 1 40.05 -8.18 -8.41
N SER A 2 40.07 -9.46 -8.04
CA SER A 2 40.05 -10.54 -9.03
C SER A 2 38.69 -10.59 -9.73
N PRO A 3 38.62 -11.07 -10.99
CA PRO A 3 37.35 -11.20 -11.72
C PRO A 3 36.34 -12.09 -10.98
N GLU A 4 36.81 -13.10 -10.25
CA GLU A 4 35.99 -13.95 -9.39
C GLU A 4 35.26 -13.16 -8.29
N ILE A 5 35.97 -12.26 -7.61
CA ILE A 5 35.39 -11.39 -6.59
C ILE A 5 34.34 -10.46 -7.21
N MET A 6 34.60 -9.93 -8.42
CA MET A 6 33.62 -9.09 -9.11
C MET A 6 32.33 -9.85 -9.43
N VAL A 7 32.44 -11.09 -9.94
CA VAL A 7 31.28 -11.94 -10.24
C VAL A 7 30.46 -12.20 -8.97
N LEU A 8 31.12 -12.52 -7.86
CA LEU A 8 30.45 -12.76 -6.58
C LEU A 8 29.72 -11.52 -6.08
N VAL A 9 30.36 -10.34 -6.13
CA VAL A 9 29.74 -9.07 -5.72
C VAL A 9 28.51 -8.77 -6.57
N VAL A 10 28.61 -8.91 -7.89
CA VAL A 10 27.47 -8.68 -8.79
C VAL A 10 26.33 -9.65 -8.49
N ALA A 11 26.61 -10.94 -8.30
CA ALA A 11 25.60 -11.93 -7.97
C ALA A 11 24.86 -11.58 -6.66
N VAL A 12 25.59 -11.18 -5.62
CA VAL A 12 25.01 -10.76 -4.34
C VAL A 12 24.13 -9.53 -4.52
N VAL A 13 24.60 -8.51 -5.25
CA VAL A 13 23.80 -7.30 -5.52
C VAL A 13 22.52 -7.65 -6.26
N VAL A 14 22.57 -8.50 -7.29
CA VAL A 14 21.38 -8.93 -8.04
C VAL A 14 20.40 -9.65 -7.12
N ILE A 15 20.86 -10.57 -6.26
CA ILE A 15 20.00 -11.27 -5.31
C ILE A 15 19.33 -10.30 -4.35
N VAL A 16 20.08 -9.33 -3.80
CA VAL A 16 19.53 -8.31 -2.89
C VAL A 16 18.48 -7.45 -3.60
N VAL A 17 18.76 -7.00 -4.82
CA VAL A 17 17.82 -6.21 -5.62
C VAL A 17 16.53 -7.00 -5.88
N VAL A 18 16.65 -8.26 -6.30
CA VAL A 18 15.49 -9.13 -6.52
C VAL A 18 14.68 -9.34 -5.24
N ALA A 19 15.36 -9.54 -4.10
CA ALA A 19 14.68 -9.67 -2.82
C ALA A 19 13.93 -8.39 -2.43
N LEU A 20 14.54 -7.21 -2.66
CA LEU A 20 13.90 -5.92 -2.40
C LEU A 20 12.69 -5.69 -3.31
N GLU A 21 12.78 -6.00 -4.60
CA GLU A 21 11.66 -5.92 -5.53
C GLU A 21 10.48 -6.79 -5.06
N MET A 22 10.76 -8.04 -4.69
CA MET A 22 9.74 -8.95 -4.14
C MET A 22 9.10 -8.40 -2.87
N LEU A 23 9.91 -7.85 -1.94
CA LEU A 23 9.39 -7.22 -0.73
C LEU A 23 8.51 -6.01 -1.06
N THR A 24 8.92 -5.14 -2.00
CA THR A 24 8.14 -3.97 -2.39
C THR A 24 6.83 -4.33 -3.06
N ALA A 25 6.77 -5.46 -3.78
CA ALA A 25 5.54 -5.95 -4.38
C ALA A 25 4.56 -6.54 -3.34
N VAL A 26 5.08 -7.23 -2.32
CA VAL A 26 4.24 -7.94 -1.32
C VAL A 26 3.83 -7.03 -0.15
N LEU A 27 4.63 -6.03 0.19
CA LEU A 27 4.39 -5.15 1.33
C LEU A 27 3.02 -4.43 1.29
N PRO A 28 2.56 -3.86 0.15
CA PRO A 28 1.22 -3.27 0.06
C PRO A 28 0.10 -4.26 0.37
N LEU A 29 0.23 -5.50 -0.10
CA LEU A 29 -0.73 -6.56 0.16
C LEU A 29 -0.80 -6.90 1.66
N ILE A 30 0.36 -7.02 2.32
CA ILE A 30 0.44 -7.25 3.77
C ILE A 30 -0.25 -6.11 4.53
N ILE A 31 0.02 -4.86 4.15
CA ILE A 31 -0.59 -3.68 4.79
C ILE A 31 -2.12 -3.73 4.66
N VAL A 32 -2.65 -4.03 3.47
CA VAL A 32 -4.09 -4.14 3.27
C VAL A 32 -4.68 -5.27 4.11
N ILE A 33 -4.08 -6.45 4.10
CA ILE A 33 -4.60 -7.62 4.83
C ILE A 33 -4.60 -7.35 6.34
N ALA A 34 -3.52 -6.77 6.87
CA ALA A 34 -3.33 -6.57 8.30
C ALA A 34 -4.15 -5.40 8.86
N PHE A 35 -4.32 -4.30 8.11
CA PHE A 35 -4.88 -3.04 8.63
C PHE A 35 -6.26 -2.66 8.07
N VAL A 36 -6.79 -3.44 7.11
CA VAL A 36 -8.09 -3.17 6.47
C VAL A 36 -9.08 -4.30 6.79
N PRO A 37 -10.18 -3.99 7.50
CA PRO A 37 -11.26 -4.94 7.76
C PRO A 37 -11.78 -5.56 6.45
N PRO A 38 -12.16 -6.86 6.44
CA PRO A 38 -12.57 -7.55 5.21
C PRO A 38 -13.66 -6.83 4.41
N GLY A 39 -14.67 -6.27 5.09
CA GLY A 39 -15.77 -5.54 4.46
C GLY A 39 -15.38 -4.19 3.83
N GLU A 40 -14.21 -3.64 4.17
CA GLU A 40 -13.72 -2.36 3.62
C GLU A 40 -12.73 -2.54 2.45
N ARG A 41 -12.34 -3.78 2.11
CA ARG A 41 -11.29 -4.05 1.11
C ARG A 41 -11.71 -3.73 -0.32
N ALA A 42 -12.98 -3.98 -0.67
CA ALA A 42 -13.52 -3.70 -2.00
C ALA A 42 -13.48 -2.19 -2.31
N ASP A 43 -14.00 -1.36 -1.40
CA ASP A 43 -13.96 0.10 -1.50
C ASP A 43 -12.52 0.64 -1.62
N LEU A 44 -11.57 0.05 -0.90
CA LEU A 44 -10.16 0.42 -0.98
C LEU A 44 -9.57 0.06 -2.36
N ALA A 45 -9.90 -1.12 -2.89
CA ALA A 45 -9.44 -1.55 -4.21
C ALA A 45 -9.97 -0.62 -5.32
N GLU A 46 -11.24 -0.22 -5.23
CA GLU A 46 -11.86 0.72 -6.18
C GLU A 46 -11.17 2.10 -6.13
N LEU A 47 -10.86 2.59 -4.93
CA LEU A 47 -10.17 3.87 -4.75
C LEU A 47 -8.71 3.82 -5.22
N LEU A 48 -8.01 2.70 -5.02
CA LEU A 48 -6.66 2.49 -5.55
C LEU A 48 -6.67 2.44 -7.08
N ALA A 49 -7.63 1.74 -7.70
CA ALA A 49 -7.78 1.68 -9.16
C ALA A 49 -8.11 3.06 -9.77
N ALA A 50 -8.98 3.83 -9.11
CA ALA A 50 -9.31 5.20 -9.50
C ALA A 50 -8.11 6.16 -9.35
N ALA A 51 -7.18 5.86 -8.43
CA ALA A 51 -5.98 6.65 -8.26
C ALA A 51 -4.88 6.30 -9.26
N ASP A 52 -4.69 5.00 -9.54
CA ASP A 52 -3.66 4.50 -10.47
C ASP A 52 -3.92 4.95 -11.92
N SER A 53 -5.18 5.14 -12.29
CA SER A 53 -5.60 5.66 -13.60
C SER A 53 -5.23 7.14 -13.85
N SER A 54 -4.68 7.85 -12.85
CA SER A 54 -4.20 9.22 -13.02
C SER A 54 -2.70 9.32 -12.75
N PRO A 55 -1.86 9.57 -13.77
CA PRO A 55 -0.40 9.68 -13.59
C PRO A 55 0.03 10.84 -12.68
N LYS A 56 -0.88 11.77 -12.36
CA LYS A 56 -0.67 12.87 -11.40
C LYS A 56 -0.96 12.47 -9.95
N LEU A 57 -1.75 11.41 -9.74
CA LEU A 57 -2.01 10.80 -8.43
C LEU A 57 -0.98 9.69 -8.20
N ARG A 58 0.29 10.09 -8.06
CA ARG A 58 1.33 9.17 -7.56
C ARG A 58 0.85 8.53 -6.24
N LEU A 59 1.39 7.35 -5.90
CA LEU A 59 0.96 6.50 -4.78
C LEU A 59 0.64 7.26 -3.46
N TRP A 60 1.39 8.33 -3.17
CA TRP A 60 1.29 9.10 -1.94
C TRP A 60 0.05 9.99 -1.81
N PRO A 61 -0.27 10.90 -2.76
CA PRO A 61 -1.54 11.64 -2.73
C PRO A 61 -2.77 10.73 -2.80
N ALA A 62 -2.69 9.60 -3.50
CA ALA A 62 -3.73 8.58 -3.52
C ALA A 62 -4.00 7.98 -2.13
N LEU A 63 -2.94 7.55 -1.43
CA LEU A 63 -3.02 7.01 -0.09
C LEU A 63 -3.56 8.06 0.90
N ASN A 64 -3.13 9.32 0.78
CA ASN A 64 -3.65 10.42 1.59
C ASN A 64 -5.15 10.67 1.33
N ALA A 65 -5.59 10.65 0.08
CA ALA A 65 -7.00 10.78 -0.27
C ALA A 65 -7.83 9.63 0.33
N ALA A 66 -7.33 8.40 0.27
CA ALA A 66 -7.93 7.21 0.88
C ALA A 66 -8.12 7.38 2.39
N VAL A 67 -7.06 7.80 3.09
CA VAL A 67 -7.07 8.02 4.55
C VAL A 67 -8.05 9.12 4.94
N VAL A 68 -8.09 10.23 4.18
CA VAL A 68 -9.03 11.33 4.42
C VAL A 68 -10.47 10.89 4.22
N ALA A 69 -10.77 10.15 3.15
CA ALA A 69 -12.10 9.60 2.89
C ALA A 69 -12.55 8.65 4.02
N ARG A 70 -11.67 7.75 4.46
CA ARG A 70 -11.93 6.83 5.57
C ARG A 70 -12.20 7.57 6.88
N ARG A 71 -11.41 8.62 7.17
CA ARG A 71 -11.61 9.45 8.37
C ARG A 71 -12.95 10.18 8.35
N ARG A 72 -13.38 10.67 7.19
CA ARG A 72 -14.69 11.32 7.02
C ARG A 72 -15.84 10.34 7.22
N ARG A 73 -15.77 9.14 6.63
CA ARG A 73 -16.80 8.08 6.82
C ARG A 73 -16.92 7.65 8.28
N ARG A 74 -15.80 7.44 8.99
CA ARG A 74 -15.82 7.13 10.43
C ARG A 74 -16.47 8.23 11.26
N LYS A 75 -16.19 9.50 10.94
CA LYS A 75 -16.83 10.65 11.60
C LYS A 75 -18.33 10.72 11.31
N ALA A 76 -18.76 10.38 10.09
CA ALA A 76 -20.19 10.31 9.74
C ALA A 76 -20.92 9.20 10.51
N MET A 77 -20.39 7.97 10.53
CA MET A 77 -20.96 6.87 11.30
C MET A 77 -21.00 7.14 12.81
N ALA A 78 -19.99 7.82 13.37
CA ALA A 78 -20.01 8.22 14.78
C ALA A 78 -21.09 9.28 15.08
N ARG A 79 -21.49 10.07 14.07
CA ARG A 79 -22.57 11.05 14.18
C ARG A 79 -23.95 10.42 14.09
N GLU A 80 -24.07 9.29 13.42
CA GLU A 80 -25.31 8.54 13.20
C GLU A 80 -25.62 7.50 14.27
N ARG A 81 -24.71 7.24 15.22
CA ARG A 81 -25.05 6.48 16.43
C ARG A 81 -25.89 7.38 17.33
N PRO A 82 -27.23 7.19 17.45
CA PRO A 82 -27.97 7.85 18.50
C PRO A 82 -27.35 7.44 19.83
N ALA A 83 -27.21 8.40 20.74
CA ALA A 83 -26.92 8.09 22.13
C ALA A 83 -28.07 7.21 22.63
N THR A 84 -27.89 5.89 22.58
CA THR A 84 -28.80 4.96 23.24
C THR A 84 -28.70 5.24 24.72
N MET A 85 -29.71 5.97 25.17
CA MET A 85 -30.13 6.20 26.54
C MET A 85 -30.67 4.89 27.13
#